data_AF-A0AAU9TWB8-F1
#
_entry.id   AF-A0AAU9TWB8-F1
#
_cell.length_a   1.000
_cell.length_b   1.000
_cell.length_c   1.000
_cell.angle_alpha   90.00
_cell.angle_beta   90.00
_cell.angle_gamma   90.00
#
_symmetry.space_group_name_H-M   'P 1'
#
loop_
_entity.id
_entity.type
_entity.pdbx_description
1 polymer ?
#
loop_
_entity_poly.entity_id
_entity_poly.type
_entity_poly.pdbx_seq_one_letter_code
_entity_poly.pdbx_strand_id
1 'polypeptide(L)'
;MVLFPEGGFLHKRREISQRFAEKNNLPKLEYVSLPRAGAMKVIMEEVGPKNEQAASTSKQDNKKDDFNQNNTKIVDTKNGDRIEWILDVTIAYPDRIPLHLQDIVCGTRPPCTTHLHYRLYPISEVPTDTEGMTQWLYDRFIEKDKMLEEFYRTGQFPTTGNNPSVARQVRQDNLRYLILHLFFIASTFLQYKIWCALWSYLW
;
A
#
# COMPACT_ATOMS: atom_id res chain seq x y z
N MET A 1 -2.87 -7.52 1.84
CA MET A 1 -1.80 -6.64 1.32
C MET A 1 -2.41 -5.62 0.35
N VAL A 2 -1.88 -4.41 0.22
CA VAL A 2 -2.35 -3.43 -0.79
C VAL A 2 -1.26 -3.19 -1.82
N LEU A 3 -1.60 -3.30 -3.11
CA LEU A 3 -0.76 -2.85 -4.22
C LEU A 3 -1.25 -1.50 -4.70
N PHE A 4 -0.35 -0.52 -4.66
CA PHE A 4 -0.65 0.85 -5.01
C PHE A 4 0.43 1.37 -5.97
N PRO A 5 0.06 1.83 -7.18
CA PRO A 5 0.98 2.57 -8.02
C PRO A 5 1.23 3.91 -7.35
N GLU A 6 2.49 4.30 -7.18
CA GLU A 6 2.82 5.58 -6.58
C GLU A 6 2.38 6.74 -7.47
N GLY A 7 1.13 7.18 -7.30
CA GLY A 7 0.60 8.32 -8.04
C GLY A 7 1.31 9.61 -7.67
N GLY A 8 1.42 9.93 -6.38
CA GLY A 8 1.95 11.22 -5.91
C GLY A 8 3.43 11.48 -6.20
N PHE A 9 4.23 10.44 -6.45
CA PHE A 9 5.67 10.55 -6.65
C PHE A 9 6.14 10.14 -8.06
N LEU A 10 5.22 9.83 -8.99
CA LEU A 10 5.57 9.37 -10.33
C LEU A 10 6.58 10.31 -11.01
N HIS A 11 6.33 11.62 -10.99
CA HIS A 11 7.22 12.63 -11.57
C HIS A 11 8.67 12.49 -11.05
N LYS A 12 8.85 12.23 -9.75
CA LYS A 12 10.18 12.12 -9.13
C LYS A 12 10.87 10.79 -9.46
N ARG A 13 10.10 9.75 -9.78
CA ARG A 13 10.60 8.38 -9.96
C ARG A 13 10.63 7.91 -11.40
N ARG A 14 9.98 8.62 -12.33
CA ARG A 14 9.85 8.21 -13.72
C ARG A 14 11.20 7.94 -14.37
N GLU A 15 12.15 8.88 -14.26
CA GLU A 15 13.48 8.74 -14.85
C GLU A 15 14.25 7.52 -14.30
N ILE A 16 14.25 7.34 -12.98
CA ILE A 16 14.91 6.21 -12.32
C ILE A 16 14.25 4.89 -12.74
N SER A 17 12.92 4.86 -12.80
CA SER A 17 12.15 3.70 -13.26
C SER A 17 12.46 3.35 -14.72
N GLN A 18 12.57 4.34 -15.60
CA GLN A 18 12.87 4.12 -17.02
C GLN A 18 14.30 3.58 -17.22
N ARG A 19 15.29 4.14 -16.51
CA ARG A 19 16.67 3.60 -16.52
C ARG A 19 16.73 2.16 -16.02
N PHE A 20 15.97 1.85 -14.96
CA PHE A 20 15.86 0.48 -14.47
C PHE A 20 15.20 -0.44 -15.51
N ALA A 21 14.16 0.05 -16.20
CA ALA A 21 13.49 -0.73 -17.24
C ALA A 21 14.44 -1.08 -18.39
N GLU A 22 15.18 -0.09 -18.90
CA GLU A 22 16.17 -0.28 -19.96
C GLU A 22 17.25 -1.29 -19.56
N LYS A 23 17.82 -1.15 -18.36
CA LYS A 23 18.89 -2.04 -17.89
C LYS A 23 18.45 -3.50 -17.77
N ASN A 24 17.17 -3.74 -17.46
CA ASN A 24 16.63 -5.07 -17.22
C ASN A 24 15.74 -5.59 -18.36
N ASN A 25 15.75 -4.92 -19.53
CA ASN A 25 14.90 -5.27 -20.68
C ASN A 25 13.39 -5.34 -20.37
N LEU A 26 12.92 -4.45 -19.49
CA LEU A 26 11.51 -4.31 -19.13
C LEU A 26 10.85 -3.18 -19.94
N PRO A 27 9.52 -3.21 -20.15
CA PRO A 27 8.81 -2.12 -20.82
C PRO A 27 8.92 -0.81 -20.03
N LYS A 28 9.06 0.29 -20.76
CA LYS A 28 8.95 1.64 -20.18
C LYS A 28 7.48 1.96 -19.92
N LEU A 29 7.17 2.25 -18.68
CA LEU A 29 5.83 2.64 -18.23
C LEU A 29 5.74 4.16 -18.14
N GLU A 30 4.60 4.73 -18.53
CA GLU A 30 4.41 6.20 -18.59
C GLU A 30 3.56 6.72 -17.43
N TYR A 31 2.51 5.99 -17.06
CA TYR A 31 1.51 6.36 -16.06
C TYR A 31 1.80 5.79 -14.67
N VAL A 32 2.70 4.80 -14.57
CA VAL A 32 3.16 4.24 -13.29
C VAL A 32 4.68 4.04 -13.29
N SER A 33 5.28 3.97 -12.10
CA SER A 33 6.68 3.55 -11.95
C SER A 33 6.76 2.05 -11.69
N LEU A 34 7.76 1.36 -12.23
CA LEU A 34 8.03 -0.04 -11.92
C LEU A 34 8.17 -0.23 -10.41
N PRO A 35 7.53 -1.28 -9.84
CA PRO A 35 7.52 -1.51 -8.41
C PRO A 35 8.84 -2.09 -7.92
N ARG A 36 9.14 -1.88 -6.65
CA ARG A 36 10.20 -2.61 -5.94
C ARG A 36 9.61 -3.88 -5.33
N ALA A 37 10.17 -5.04 -5.63
CA ALA A 37 9.64 -6.32 -5.13
C ALA A 37 10.03 -6.66 -3.68
N GLY A 38 11.06 -6.00 -3.12
CA GLY A 38 11.62 -6.34 -1.81
C GLY A 38 10.60 -6.33 -0.66
N ALA A 39 9.74 -5.32 -0.59
CA ALA A 39 8.72 -5.23 0.46
C ALA A 39 7.67 -6.34 0.34
N MET A 40 7.24 -6.65 -0.89
CA MET A 40 6.32 -7.75 -1.15
C MET A 40 6.91 -9.09 -0.70
N LYS A 41 8.20 -9.32 -0.98
CA LYS A 41 8.91 -10.51 -0.57
C LYS A 41 8.92 -10.69 0.95
N VAL A 42 9.34 -9.67 1.69
CA VAL A 42 9.37 -9.72 3.17
C VAL A 42 7.97 -9.98 3.74
N ILE A 43 6.94 -9.32 3.19
CA ILE A 43 5.55 -9.54 3.63
C ILE A 43 5.13 -11.00 3.39
N MET A 44 5.43 -11.58 2.23
CA MET A 44 5.07 -12.97 1.94
C MET A 44 5.86 -14.00 2.75
N GLU A 45 7.11 -13.71 3.08
CA GLU A 45 7.92 -14.55 3.96
C GLU A 45 7.36 -14.57 5.40
N GLU A 46 6.93 -13.42 5.91
CA GLU A 46 6.44 -13.29 7.30
C GLU A 46 4.99 -13.76 7.48
N VAL A 47 4.10 -13.38 6.57
CA VAL A 47 2.64 -13.56 6.74
C VAL A 47 1.94 -14.21 5.54
N GLY A 48 2.71 -14.72 4.58
CA GLY A 48 2.19 -15.46 3.43
C GLY A 48 1.74 -16.90 3.78
N PRO A 49 1.27 -17.65 2.76
CA PRO A 49 0.89 -19.05 2.91
C PRO A 49 2.13 -19.90 3.19
N LYS A 50 2.07 -20.81 4.18
CA LYS A 50 3.16 -21.77 4.42
C LYS A 50 3.06 -22.87 3.37
N ASN A 51 4.16 -23.13 2.66
CA ASN A 51 4.30 -24.35 1.87
C ASN A 51 4.37 -25.55 2.83
N GLU A 52 3.24 -26.23 3.04
CA GLU A 52 3.20 -27.47 3.83
C GLU A 52 4.06 -28.59 3.21
N GLN A 53 4.45 -28.45 1.93
CA GLN A 53 5.22 -29.45 1.19
C GLN A 53 6.73 -29.52 1.52
N ALA A 54 7.28 -28.58 2.30
CA ALA A 54 8.68 -28.67 2.73
C ALA A 54 8.89 -29.56 3.98
N ALA A 55 7.81 -30.02 4.63
CA ALA A 55 7.89 -30.81 5.86
C ALA A 55 8.00 -32.33 5.62
N SER A 56 7.99 -32.80 4.37
CA SER A 56 7.91 -34.23 4.05
C SER A 56 9.02 -34.75 3.14
N THR A 57 10.22 -34.17 3.12
CA THR A 57 11.35 -34.81 2.39
C THR A 57 12.72 -34.50 3.00
N SER A 58 12.98 -34.96 4.23
CA SER A 58 14.34 -35.25 4.70
C SER A 58 14.32 -35.93 6.07
N LYS A 59 13.95 -37.21 6.12
CA LYS A 59 14.48 -38.13 7.14
C LYS A 59 15.52 -39.03 6.47
N GLN A 60 16.75 -38.54 6.44
CA GLN A 60 17.93 -39.37 6.33
C GLN A 60 18.85 -39.00 7.49
N ASP A 61 19.12 -39.98 8.33
CA ASP A 61 19.88 -39.88 9.57
C ASP A 61 21.29 -39.30 9.38
N ASN A 62 21.74 -38.47 10.34
CA ASN A 62 23.02 -38.66 11.06
C ASN A 62 23.27 -37.57 12.13
N LYS A 63 23.16 -38.00 13.40
CA LYS A 63 24.07 -37.79 14.55
C LYS A 63 24.85 -36.47 14.73
N LYS A 64 24.60 -35.84 15.91
CA LYS A 64 25.49 -35.06 16.81
C LYS A 64 25.98 -33.65 16.39
N ASP A 65 25.58 -32.60 17.11
CA ASP A 65 26.32 -32.05 18.28
C ASP A 65 25.60 -30.81 18.89
N ASP A 66 25.81 -30.61 20.20
CA ASP A 66 25.24 -29.59 21.08
C ASP A 66 25.66 -28.15 20.73
N PHE A 67 24.70 -27.25 20.49
CA PHE A 67 24.78 -25.84 20.93
C PHE A 67 23.40 -25.19 20.95
N ASN A 68 22.76 -25.15 22.12
CA ASN A 68 21.39 -24.68 22.26
C ASN A 68 21.35 -23.15 22.44
N GLN A 69 21.31 -22.42 21.33
CA GLN A 69 21.00 -20.98 21.29
C GLN A 69 19.48 -20.80 21.36
N ASN A 70 18.93 -20.91 22.58
CA ASN A 70 17.50 -20.69 22.83
C ASN A 70 17.18 -19.20 22.86
N ASN A 71 16.87 -18.62 21.69
CA ASN A 71 15.93 -17.50 21.59
C ASN A 71 15.41 -17.27 20.16
N THR A 72 14.97 -18.33 19.48
CA THR A 72 13.98 -18.16 18.41
C THR A 72 12.60 -18.07 19.07
N LYS A 73 12.06 -16.85 19.15
CA LYS A 73 10.64 -16.64 19.43
C LYS A 73 9.84 -17.45 18.41
N ILE A 74 9.33 -18.60 18.83
CA ILE A 74 8.28 -19.32 18.13
C ILE A 74 7.06 -18.38 18.22
N VAL A 75 6.83 -17.63 17.15
CA VAL A 75 5.59 -16.88 16.98
C VAL A 75 4.52 -17.92 16.73
N ASP A 76 3.70 -18.21 17.74
CA ASP A 76 2.45 -18.96 17.60
C ASP A 76 1.51 -18.16 16.67
N THR A 77 1.66 -18.36 15.36
CA THR A 77 0.80 -17.75 14.34
C THR A 77 -0.58 -18.42 14.44
N LYS A 78 -1.57 -17.74 15.01
CA LYS A 78 -2.96 -18.22 14.98
C LYS A 78 -3.46 -18.12 13.53
N ASN A 79 -4.43 -18.95 13.14
CA ASN A 79 -4.98 -19.00 11.78
C ASN A 79 -5.48 -17.65 11.22
N GLY A 80 -5.66 -16.61 12.04
CA GLY A 80 -6.06 -15.26 11.63
C GLY A 80 -4.92 -14.31 11.24
N ASP A 81 -3.66 -14.71 11.32
CA ASP A 81 -2.51 -13.82 11.08
C ASP A 81 -1.97 -13.86 9.64
N ARG A 82 -2.66 -14.55 8.71
CA ARG A 82 -2.20 -14.75 7.33
C ARG A 82 -2.88 -13.80 6.35
N ILE A 83 -2.15 -13.44 5.30
CA ILE A 83 -2.72 -12.68 4.19
C ILE A 83 -3.45 -13.63 3.25
N GLU A 84 -4.77 -13.44 3.14
CA GLU A 84 -5.62 -14.16 2.19
C GLU A 84 -5.74 -13.44 0.84
N TRP A 85 -5.70 -12.11 0.86
CA TRP A 85 -6.00 -11.27 -0.31
C TRP A 85 -4.99 -10.15 -0.53
N ILE A 86 -4.73 -9.88 -1.80
CA ILE A 86 -4.06 -8.69 -2.28
C ILE A 86 -5.11 -7.75 -2.89
N LEU A 87 -5.30 -6.60 -2.25
CA LEU A 87 -6.11 -5.51 -2.77
C LEU A 87 -5.26 -4.67 -3.71
N ASP A 88 -5.56 -4.74 -4.99
CA ASP A 88 -4.88 -3.98 -6.02
C ASP A 88 -5.68 -2.73 -6.39
N VAL A 89 -5.11 -1.54 -6.18
CA VAL A 89 -5.80 -0.26 -6.36
C VAL A 89 -5.12 0.57 -7.44
N THR A 90 -5.89 1.14 -8.34
CA THR A 90 -5.44 2.09 -9.38
C THR A 90 -6.24 3.37 -9.23
N ILE A 91 -5.56 4.51 -9.18
CA ILE A 91 -6.20 5.82 -9.03
C ILE A 91 -5.87 6.66 -10.25
N ALA A 92 -6.91 7.18 -10.91
CA ALA A 92 -6.77 8.16 -11.96
C ALA A 92 -7.20 9.55 -11.45
N TYR A 93 -6.36 10.54 -11.75
CA TYR A 93 -6.55 11.93 -11.35
C TYR A 93 -6.83 12.79 -12.58
N PRO A 94 -7.64 13.86 -12.45
CA PRO A 94 -7.81 14.83 -13.53
C PRO A 94 -6.47 15.37 -14.00
N ASP A 95 -6.34 15.53 -15.32
CA ASP A 95 -5.14 16.04 -15.99
C ASP A 95 -3.83 15.27 -15.70
N ARG A 96 -3.93 14.07 -15.13
CA ARG A 96 -2.79 13.27 -14.65
C ARG A 96 -2.03 13.94 -13.49
N ILE A 97 -2.69 14.82 -12.75
CA ILE A 97 -2.09 15.56 -11.62
C ILE A 97 -2.58 14.94 -10.29
N PRO A 98 -1.71 14.17 -9.59
CA PRO A 98 -2.05 13.57 -8.31
C PRO A 98 -2.43 14.62 -7.26
N LEU A 99 -3.17 14.20 -6.25
CA LEU A 99 -3.42 15.05 -5.08
C LEU A 99 -2.11 15.27 -4.30
N HIS A 100 -1.70 16.53 -4.13
CA HIS A 100 -0.62 16.88 -3.23
C HIS A 100 -1.07 16.81 -1.77
N LEU A 101 -0.19 16.34 -0.89
CA LEU A 101 -0.52 16.22 0.55
C LEU A 101 -0.90 17.58 1.16
N GLN A 102 -0.21 18.65 0.78
CA GLN A 102 -0.52 20.01 1.23
C GLN A 102 -1.93 20.43 0.83
N ASP A 103 -2.34 20.15 -0.41
CA ASP A 103 -3.69 20.45 -0.88
C ASP A 103 -4.77 19.67 -0.14
N ILE A 104 -4.50 18.40 0.19
CA ILE A 104 -5.41 17.56 0.98
C ILE A 104 -5.55 18.12 2.41
N VAL A 105 -4.43 18.47 3.04
CA VAL A 105 -4.39 18.93 4.44
C VAL A 105 -4.98 20.33 4.57
N CYS A 106 -4.67 21.24 3.66
CA CYS A 106 -5.10 22.63 3.70
C CYS A 106 -6.45 22.88 3.02
N GLY A 107 -6.97 21.92 2.24
CA GLY A 107 -8.24 22.06 1.53
C GLY A 107 -8.24 23.18 0.47
N THR A 108 -7.06 23.51 -0.08
CA THR A 108 -6.85 24.65 -0.98
C THR A 108 -7.11 24.35 -2.45
N ARG A 109 -7.40 23.09 -2.80
CA ARG A 109 -7.59 22.65 -4.19
C ARG A 109 -9.04 22.87 -4.66
N PRO A 110 -9.26 23.21 -5.94
CA PRO A 110 -10.60 23.16 -6.53
C PRO A 110 -11.21 21.74 -6.47
N PRO A 111 -12.56 21.62 -6.41
CA PRO A 111 -13.23 20.33 -6.48
C PRO A 111 -12.79 19.53 -7.71
N CYS A 112 -12.53 18.23 -7.52
CA CYS A 112 -12.06 17.36 -8.59
C CYS A 112 -12.65 15.95 -8.47
N THR A 113 -12.84 15.29 -9.60
CA THR A 113 -13.31 13.90 -9.65
C THR A 113 -12.11 12.97 -9.74
N THR A 114 -11.91 12.13 -8.72
CA THR A 114 -10.89 11.09 -8.71
C THR A 114 -11.55 9.74 -8.94
N HIS A 115 -11.01 8.96 -9.87
CA HIS A 115 -11.55 7.64 -10.19
C HIS A 115 -10.67 6.57 -9.53
N LEU A 116 -11.30 5.66 -8.79
CA LEU A 116 -10.62 4.57 -8.10
C LEU A 116 -11.12 3.25 -8.67
N HIS A 117 -10.21 2.49 -9.27
CA HIS A 117 -10.44 1.12 -9.69
C HIS A 117 -9.73 0.19 -8.70
N TYR A 118 -10.41 -0.84 -8.23
CA TYR A 118 -9.82 -1.83 -7.34
C TYR A 118 -10.21 -3.25 -7.76
N ARG A 119 -9.31 -4.19 -7.52
CA ARG A 119 -9.50 -5.63 -7.75
C ARG A 119 -8.85 -6.42 -6.61
N LEU A 120 -9.37 -7.62 -6.36
CA LEU A 120 -8.87 -8.51 -5.32
C LEU A 120 -8.24 -9.73 -5.98
N TYR A 121 -7.03 -10.07 -5.54
CA TYR A 121 -6.35 -11.30 -5.92
C TYR A 121 -6.25 -12.22 -4.69
N PRO A 122 -6.72 -13.47 -4.77
CA PRO A 122 -6.47 -14.44 -3.72
C PRO A 122 -4.99 -14.77 -3.69
N ILE A 123 -4.46 -15.04 -2.51
CA ILE A 123 -3.02 -15.28 -2.35
C ILE A 123 -2.54 -16.53 -3.11
N SER A 124 -3.43 -17.47 -3.39
CA SER A 124 -3.18 -18.66 -4.20
C SER A 124 -2.77 -18.35 -5.66
N GLU A 125 -3.09 -17.15 -6.17
CA GLU A 125 -2.69 -16.71 -7.52
C GLU A 125 -1.30 -16.08 -7.57
N VAL A 126 -0.68 -15.85 -6.41
CA VAL A 126 0.64 -15.23 -6.31
C VAL A 126 1.69 -16.34 -6.30
N PRO A 127 2.67 -16.34 -7.22
CA PRO A 127 3.74 -17.33 -7.20
C PRO A 127 4.53 -17.27 -5.89
N THR A 128 4.91 -18.43 -5.36
CA THR A 128 5.68 -18.52 -4.10
C THR A 128 7.18 -18.31 -4.31
N ASP A 129 7.67 -18.53 -5.53
CA ASP A 129 9.06 -18.33 -5.89
C ASP A 129 9.37 -16.83 -6.08
N THR A 130 10.60 -16.43 -5.76
CA THR A 130 10.98 -15.00 -5.75
C THR A 130 10.89 -14.37 -7.15
N GLU A 131 11.26 -15.12 -8.19
CA GLU A 131 11.28 -14.61 -9.57
C GLU A 131 9.86 -14.47 -10.12
N GLY A 132 9.03 -15.51 -9.99
CA GLY A 132 7.63 -15.52 -10.37
C GLY A 132 6.82 -14.48 -9.62
N MET A 133 7.06 -14.28 -8.33
CA MET A 133 6.41 -13.21 -7.56
C MET A 133 6.78 -11.82 -8.08
N THR A 134 8.05 -11.62 -8.41
CA THR A 134 8.54 -10.36 -8.97
C THR A 134 7.93 -10.10 -10.34
N GLN A 135 7.88 -11.13 -11.20
CA GLN A 135 7.27 -11.04 -12.52
C GLN A 135 5.77 -10.77 -12.42
N TRP A 136 5.05 -11.49 -11.56
CA TRP A 136 3.63 -11.27 -11.30
C TRP A 136 3.36 -9.83 -10.88
N LEU A 137 4.21 -9.27 -10.02
CA LEU A 137 4.11 -7.88 -9.59
C LEU A 137 4.38 -6.89 -10.74
N TYR A 138 5.35 -7.17 -11.61
CA TYR A 138 5.60 -6.36 -12.81
C TYR A 138 4.42 -6.40 -13.77
N ASP A 139 3.84 -7.58 -14.01
CA ASP A 139 2.68 -7.73 -14.89
C ASP A 139 1.49 -6.89 -14.40
N ARG A 140 1.24 -6.87 -13.07
CA ARG A 140 0.19 -6.01 -12.50
C ARG A 140 0.44 -4.53 -12.77
N PHE A 141 1.69 -4.06 -12.73
CA PHE A 141 2.02 -2.66 -13.01
C PHE A 141 1.98 -2.32 -14.50
N ILE A 142 2.34 -3.26 -15.38
CA ILE A 142 2.17 -3.12 -16.83
C ILE A 142 0.68 -3.01 -17.19
N GLU A 143 -0.16 -3.85 -16.58
CA GLU A 143 -1.62 -3.78 -16.76
C GLU A 143 -2.18 -2.45 -16.28
N LYS A 144 -1.72 -1.95 -15.12
CA LYS A 144 -2.12 -0.63 -14.60
C LYS A 144 -1.77 0.50 -15.56
N ASP A 145 -0.59 0.44 -16.17
CA ASP A 145 -0.13 1.46 -17.11
C ASP A 145 -1.10 1.55 -18.31
N LYS A 146 -1.40 0.41 -18.93
CA LYS A 146 -2.36 0.30 -20.04
C LYS A 146 -3.77 0.71 -19.63
N MET A 147 -4.18 0.34 -18.41
CA MET A 147 -5.49 0.70 -17.87
C MET A 147 -5.62 2.21 -17.67
N LEU A 148 -4.57 2.87 -17.20
CA LEU A 148 -4.54 4.33 -17.06
C LEU A 148 -4.49 5.02 -18.42
N GLU A 149 -3.74 4.49 -19.38
CA GLU A 149 -3.74 4.96 -20.76
C GLU A 149 -5.15 4.97 -21.35
N GLU A 150 -5.85 3.84 -21.24
CA GLU A 150 -7.22 3.69 -21.74
C GLU A 150 -8.20 4.60 -21.00
N PHE A 151 -8.05 4.72 -19.68
CA PHE A 151 -8.85 5.64 -18.88
C PHE A 151 -8.66 7.09 -19.34
N TYR A 152 -7.43 7.54 -19.58
CA TYR A 152 -7.18 8.90 -20.06
C TYR A 152 -7.64 9.13 -21.50
N ARG A 153 -7.79 8.06 -22.28
CA ARG A 153 -8.34 8.11 -23.65
C ARG A 153 -9.88 8.13 -23.68
N THR A 154 -10.53 7.37 -22.81
CA THR A 154 -11.98 7.10 -22.86
C THR A 154 -12.80 7.68 -21.71
N GLY A 155 -12.15 8.03 -20.61
CA GLY A 155 -12.78 8.45 -19.35
C GLY A 155 -13.34 7.29 -18.51
N GLN A 156 -13.10 6.03 -18.88
CA GLN A 156 -13.67 4.88 -18.18
C GLN A 156 -12.61 3.82 -17.87
N PHE A 157 -12.72 3.22 -16.67
CA PHE A 157 -11.94 2.04 -16.32
C PHE A 157 -12.60 0.78 -16.90
N PRO A 158 -11.84 -0.31 -17.09
CA PRO A 158 -12.41 -1.60 -17.44
C PRO A 158 -13.45 -2.02 -16.39
N THR A 159 -14.66 -2.33 -16.84
CA THR A 159 -15.77 -2.76 -15.98
C THR A 159 -16.08 -4.22 -16.25
N THR A 160 -16.09 -5.03 -15.19
CA THR A 160 -16.52 -6.42 -15.25
C THR A 160 -17.98 -6.48 -14.80
N GLY A 161 -18.90 -6.57 -15.77
CA GLY A 161 -20.35 -6.63 -15.53
C GLY A 161 -21.04 -5.27 -15.37
N ASN A 162 -22.37 -5.28 -15.24
CA ASN A 162 -23.23 -4.09 -15.13
C ASN A 162 -23.26 -3.50 -13.70
N ASN A 163 -22.12 -3.43 -13.02
CA ASN A 163 -22.08 -2.79 -11.71
C ASN A 163 -22.10 -1.26 -11.88
N PRO A 164 -23.05 -0.55 -11.25
CA PRO A 164 -23.11 0.90 -11.37
C PRO A 164 -21.87 1.53 -10.73
N SER A 165 -21.29 2.53 -11.41
CA SER A 165 -20.21 3.33 -10.85
C SER A 165 -20.71 4.09 -9.61
N VAL A 166 -20.15 3.80 -8.45
CA VAL A 166 -20.50 4.50 -7.20
C VAL A 166 -19.74 5.81 -7.11
N ALA A 167 -20.41 6.93 -7.37
CA ALA A 167 -19.87 8.25 -7.12
C ALA A 167 -20.09 8.63 -5.64
N ARG A 168 -19.00 8.68 -4.86
CA ARG A 168 -19.04 9.17 -3.48
C ARG A 168 -18.48 10.58 -3.42
N GLN A 169 -19.33 11.55 -3.06
CA GLN A 169 -18.86 12.90 -2.79
C GLN A 169 -18.10 12.93 -1.46
N VAL A 170 -16.83 13.32 -1.51
CA VAL A 170 -16.02 13.59 -0.32
C VAL A 170 -16.05 15.10 -0.08
N ARG A 171 -16.69 15.54 1.00
CA ARG A 171 -16.73 16.95 1.42
C ARG A 171 -15.87 17.14 2.65
N GLN A 172 -14.95 18.10 2.59
CA GLN A 172 -14.24 18.57 3.78
C GLN A 172 -15.09 19.65 4.47
N ASP A 173 -15.49 19.39 5.71
CA ASP A 173 -16.26 20.32 6.53
C ASP A 173 -15.29 21.17 7.37
N ASN A 174 -14.83 22.28 6.80
CA ASN A 174 -13.85 23.15 7.41
C ASN A 174 -14.32 23.74 8.75
N LEU A 175 -15.63 24.01 8.90
CA LEU A 175 -16.19 24.53 10.16
C LEU A 175 -16.13 23.46 11.24
N ARG A 176 -16.54 22.23 10.93
CA ARG A 176 -16.41 21.11 11.86
C ARG A 176 -14.97 20.87 12.28
N TYR A 177 -14.01 20.91 11.33
CA TYR A 177 -12.59 20.78 11.65
C TYR A 177 -12.11 21.89 12.57
N LEU A 178 -12.46 23.15 12.27
CA LEU A 178 -12.12 24.30 13.10
C LEU A 178 -12.65 24.14 14.53
N ILE A 179 -13.93 23.76 14.70
CA ILE A 179 -14.54 23.54 16.02
C ILE A 179 -13.79 22.46 16.80
N LEU A 180 -13.50 21.32 16.15
CA LEU A 180 -12.76 20.22 16.78
C LEU A 180 -11.36 20.66 17.21
N HIS A 181 -10.64 21.40 16.36
CA HIS A 181 -9.28 21.85 16.67
C HIS A 181 -9.28 22.87 17.81
N LEU A 182 -10.21 23.84 17.79
CA LEU A 182 -10.36 24.81 18.89
C LEU A 182 -10.68 24.12 20.22
N PHE A 183 -11.55 23.11 20.19
CA PHE A 183 -11.87 22.30 21.37
C PHE A 183 -10.63 21.63 21.97
N PHE A 184 -9.84 20.93 21.14
CA PHE A 184 -8.64 20.24 21.62
C PHE A 184 -7.52 21.18 22.06
N ILE A 185 -7.35 22.33 21.39
CA ILE A 185 -6.39 23.36 21.81
C ILE A 185 -6.79 23.95 23.17
N ALA A 186 -8.06 24.31 23.35
CA ALA A 186 -8.56 24.83 24.62
C ALA A 186 -8.45 23.80 25.75
N SER A 187 -8.79 22.54 25.47
CA SER A 187 -8.67 21.43 26.43
C SER A 187 -7.21 21.20 26.86
N THR A 188 -6.29 21.13 25.90
CA THR A 188 -4.85 20.97 26.17
C THR A 188 -4.30 22.15 26.97
N PHE A 189 -4.70 23.38 26.63
CA PHE A 189 -4.29 24.57 27.37
C PHE A 189 -4.78 24.55 28.82
N LEU A 190 -6.03 24.14 29.05
CA LEU A 190 -6.60 23.98 30.38
C LEU A 190 -5.83 22.93 31.19
N GLN A 191 -5.58 21.76 30.61
CA GLN A 191 -4.80 20.69 31.23
C GLN A 191 -3.38 21.14 31.58
N TYR A 192 -2.72 21.85 30.67
CA TYR A 192 -1.39 22.43 30.91
C TYR A 192 -1.40 23.42 32.07
N LYS A 193 -2.41 24.30 32.15
CA LYS A 193 -2.54 25.25 33.27
C LYS A 193 -2.78 24.56 34.60
N ILE A 194 -3.64 23.54 34.63
CA ILE A 194 -3.88 22.72 35.82
C ILE A 194 -2.58 22.02 36.25
N TRP A 195 -1.85 21.44 35.31
CA TRP A 195 -0.57 20.78 35.57
C TRP A 195 0.47 21.76 36.15
N CYS A 196 0.63 22.94 35.55
CA CYS A 196 1.53 23.97 36.07
C CYS A 196 1.13 24.43 37.48
N ALA A 197 -0.17 24.60 37.75
CA ALA A 197 -0.65 24.95 39.08
C ALA A 197 -0.33 23.86 40.10
N LEU A 198 -0.64 22.60 39.80
CA LEU A 198 -0.31 21.45 40.66
C LEU A 198 1.20 21.33 40.90
N TRP A 199 2.01 21.55 39.86
CA TRP A 199 3.47 21.54 39.99
C TRP A 199 3.97 22.64 40.94
N SER A 200 3.40 23.85 40.87
CA SER A 200 3.73 24.95 41.80
C SER A 200 3.27 24.74 43.24
N TYR A 201 2.38 23.78 43.50
CA TYR A 201 1.99 23.39 44.85
C TYR A 201 2.86 22.25 45.41
N LEU A 202 3.54 21.50 44.54
CA LEU A 202 4.40 20.37 44.90
C LEU A 202 5.87 20.75 45.07
N TRP A 203 6.27 21.96 44.65
CA TRP A 203 7.61 22.53 44.76
C TRP A 203 7.54 23.98 45.20
#